data_AF-A0A1H0BQL8-F1
#
_entry.id   AF-A0A1H0BQL8-F1
#
_cell.length_a   1.000
_cell.length_b   1.000
_cell.length_c   1.000
_cell.angle_alpha   90.00
_cell.angle_beta   90.00
_cell.angle_gamma   90.00
#
_symmetry.space_group_name_H-M   'P 1'
#
loop_
_entity.id
_entity.type
_entity.pdbx_description
1 polymer ?
#
loop_
_entity_poly.entity_id
_entity_poly.type
_entity_poly.pdbx_seq_one_letter_code
_entity_poly.pdbx_strand_id
1 'polypeptide(L)'
;MLAAESAPTDADASPPNAPLGLVAVEDFRQGSADDDATVAAAMTYAAGQTYKPALVFANRVYDLTRPLRAFSGLHLMQFPFGDEFQHSQVIKVPEGGLLGFDPHVRSITLENLSCQVRDHLLEPIPRDAAGGAWTDVRVLGGGYNGGAPLLDGAFLRLSFQPTYVNNVTDSVLRIGGSDSWLFTRGPHYVSGVLPANRPFLDLDNLGQSVIGSVYITAQGGYGILLSGKATGLVLDGVLIDATGREDDDATQLAGLQILGGTDITINDLWVFNANVSGGSAGLVTVRGGSEIVFVNPRFPGVNGDTRAADTTSACIDTTVPITVMAPKAVGRAKLITAVREELVTLVGAPEWQVRARP
;
A
#
# COMPACT_ATOMS: atom_id res chain seq x y z
N MET A 1 21.63 -21.03 42.10
CA MET A 1 21.62 -21.76 40.82
C MET A 1 21.22 -20.74 39.76
N LEU A 2 22.21 -20.02 39.23
CA LEU A 2 22.01 -18.92 38.27
C LEU A 2 22.01 -19.54 36.87
N ALA A 3 20.90 -19.41 36.15
CA ALA A 3 20.81 -19.83 34.76
C ALA A 3 21.61 -18.84 33.90
N ALA A 4 22.48 -19.38 33.06
CA ALA A 4 23.31 -18.63 32.13
C ALA A 4 22.42 -17.94 31.09
N GLU A 5 22.60 -16.63 30.95
CA GLU A 5 22.13 -15.86 29.80
C GLU A 5 22.85 -16.35 28.55
N SER A 6 22.09 -16.88 27.59
CA SER A 6 22.58 -17.10 26.22
C SER A 6 22.69 -15.74 25.53
N ALA A 7 23.92 -15.33 25.22
CA ALA A 7 24.20 -14.17 24.41
C ALA A 7 23.50 -14.27 23.03
N PRO A 8 23.03 -13.15 22.45
CA PRO A 8 22.50 -13.14 21.09
C PRO A 8 23.64 -13.42 20.12
N THR A 9 23.53 -14.53 19.38
CA THR A 9 24.43 -14.86 18.27
C THR A 9 24.18 -13.92 17.10
N ASP A 10 25.20 -13.13 16.79
CA ASP A 10 25.50 -12.41 15.55
C ASP A 10 24.30 -11.83 14.79
N ALA A 11 24.04 -10.56 15.09
CA ALA A 11 23.42 -9.64 14.15
C ALA A 11 24.25 -9.62 12.86
N ASP A 12 23.59 -9.96 11.75
CA ASP A 12 24.07 -9.90 10.37
C ASP A 12 24.22 -8.42 9.96
N ALA A 13 25.16 -7.73 10.61
CA ALA A 13 25.53 -6.35 10.31
C ALA A 13 26.34 -6.33 9.01
N SER A 14 25.64 -6.17 7.89
CA SER A 14 26.28 -5.85 6.62
C SER A 14 27.14 -4.57 6.79
N PRO A 15 28.43 -4.57 6.38
CA PRO A 15 29.25 -3.38 6.46
C PRO A 15 28.70 -2.29 5.51
N PRO A 16 28.62 -1.02 5.94
CA PRO A 16 27.81 0.00 5.27
C PRO A 16 28.35 0.51 3.92
N ASN A 17 29.41 -0.07 3.35
CA ASN A 17 30.10 0.50 2.18
C ASN A 17 30.79 -0.53 1.24
N ALA A 18 30.36 -1.80 1.21
CA ALA A 18 30.77 -2.67 0.11
C ALA A 18 30.11 -2.14 -1.18
N PRO A 19 30.85 -1.92 -2.29
CA PRO A 19 30.21 -1.54 -3.54
C PRO A 19 29.21 -2.63 -3.91
N LEU A 20 27.94 -2.26 -4.07
CA LEU A 20 26.92 -3.15 -4.62
C LEU A 20 27.47 -3.71 -5.92
N GLY A 21 27.80 -5.00 -5.93
CA GLY A 21 28.14 -5.67 -7.18
C GLY A 21 26.93 -5.53 -8.10
N LEU A 22 27.13 -5.00 -9.30
CA LEU A 22 26.09 -4.93 -10.32
C LEU A 22 26.37 -5.99 -11.37
N VAL A 23 25.34 -6.73 -11.74
CA VAL A 23 25.43 -7.80 -12.73
C VAL A 23 24.27 -7.66 -13.68
N ALA A 24 24.55 -7.50 -14.98
CA ALA A 24 23.48 -7.40 -15.96
C ALA A 24 22.86 -8.79 -16.19
N VAL A 25 21.54 -8.87 -16.21
CA VAL A 25 20.82 -10.10 -16.57
C VAL A 25 21.22 -10.56 -17.98
N GLU A 26 21.50 -9.62 -18.88
CA GLU A 26 21.88 -9.88 -20.26
C GLU A 26 23.23 -10.58 -20.42
N ASP A 27 24.13 -10.52 -19.43
CA ASP A 27 25.41 -11.24 -19.46
C ASP A 27 25.20 -12.77 -19.45
N PHE A 28 24.00 -13.23 -19.06
CA PHE A 28 23.60 -14.64 -19.06
C PHE A 28 22.82 -15.05 -20.30
N ARG A 29 22.58 -14.13 -21.24
CA ARG A 29 21.86 -14.43 -22.49
C ARG A 29 22.81 -15.13 -23.46
N GLN A 30 22.86 -16.46 -23.38
CA GLN A 30 23.69 -17.31 -24.25
C GLN A 30 23.13 -17.47 -25.67
N GLY A 31 22.68 -16.38 -26.30
CA GLY A 31 22.03 -16.40 -27.62
C GLY A 31 20.60 -16.98 -27.62
N SER A 32 20.05 -17.30 -26.44
CA SER A 32 18.67 -17.76 -26.28
C SER A 32 17.69 -16.58 -26.25
N ALA A 33 16.51 -16.76 -26.85
CA ALA A 33 15.37 -15.87 -26.70
C ALA A 33 14.55 -16.14 -25.42
N ASP A 34 14.90 -17.18 -24.66
CA ASP A 34 14.22 -17.59 -23.42
C ASP A 34 14.63 -16.67 -22.25
N ASP A 35 13.70 -15.79 -21.85
CA ASP A 35 13.91 -14.87 -20.74
C ASP A 35 13.89 -15.57 -19.39
N ASP A 36 13.09 -16.63 -19.20
CA ASP A 36 13.06 -17.39 -17.97
C ASP A 36 14.41 -18.06 -17.70
N ALA A 37 14.99 -18.71 -18.71
CA ALA A 37 16.31 -19.35 -18.59
C ALA A 37 17.42 -18.32 -18.31
N THR A 38 17.35 -17.17 -18.97
CA THR A 38 18.33 -16.09 -18.81
C THR A 38 18.29 -15.52 -17.39
N VAL A 39 17.10 -15.17 -16.89
CA VAL A 39 16.92 -14.64 -15.53
C VAL A 39 17.26 -15.69 -14.48
N ALA A 40 16.85 -16.94 -14.66
CA ALA A 40 17.16 -18.03 -13.73
C ALA A 40 18.68 -18.29 -13.61
N ALA A 41 19.43 -18.18 -14.70
CA ALA A 41 20.88 -18.28 -14.68
C ALA A 41 21.53 -17.12 -13.91
N ALA A 42 21.08 -15.88 -14.15
CA ALA A 42 21.55 -14.70 -13.42
C ALA A 42 21.25 -14.81 -11.90
N MET A 43 20.05 -15.27 -11.54
CA MET A 43 19.66 -15.50 -10.15
C MET A 43 20.47 -16.60 -9.49
N THR A 44 20.75 -17.69 -10.20
CA THR A 44 21.60 -18.78 -9.69
C THR A 44 23.01 -18.29 -9.41
N TYR A 45 23.58 -17.49 -10.32
CA TYR A 45 24.88 -16.87 -10.11
C TYR A 45 24.89 -15.96 -8.88
N ALA A 46 23.91 -15.06 -8.75
CA ALA A 46 23.82 -14.12 -7.62
C ALA A 46 23.61 -14.86 -6.29
N ALA A 47 22.75 -15.88 -6.27
CA ALA A 47 22.53 -16.73 -5.10
C ALA A 47 23.81 -17.44 -4.63
N GLY A 48 24.73 -17.78 -5.55
CA GLY A 48 26.02 -18.39 -5.25
C GLY A 48 27.10 -17.43 -4.71
N GLN A 49 26.91 -16.12 -4.78
CA GLN A 49 27.91 -15.15 -4.31
C GLN A 49 27.87 -14.98 -2.79
N THR A 50 29.02 -14.72 -2.16
CA THR A 50 29.08 -14.34 -0.73
C THR A 50 28.41 -12.99 -0.48
N TYR A 51 28.72 -11.99 -1.32
CA TYR A 51 28.06 -10.69 -1.34
C TYR A 51 27.10 -10.67 -2.52
N LYS A 52 25.79 -10.64 -2.26
CA LYS A 52 24.77 -10.76 -3.31
C LYS A 52 24.81 -9.51 -4.20
N PRO A 53 25.07 -9.64 -5.51
CA PRO A 53 25.01 -8.51 -6.42
C PRO A 53 23.54 -8.16 -6.70
N ALA A 54 23.30 -6.90 -7.08
CA ALA A 54 22.05 -6.51 -7.70
C ALA A 54 22.02 -6.98 -9.16
N LEU A 55 20.93 -7.63 -9.54
CA LEU A 55 20.68 -8.06 -10.90
C LEU A 55 19.97 -6.94 -11.67
N VAL A 56 20.63 -6.44 -12.71
CA VAL A 56 20.17 -5.31 -13.52
C VAL A 56 19.47 -5.82 -14.77
N PHE A 57 18.15 -5.60 -14.85
CA PHE A 57 17.38 -5.81 -16.07
C PHE A 57 17.72 -4.70 -17.08
N ALA A 58 17.92 -5.09 -18.34
CA ALA A 58 18.13 -4.15 -19.43
C ALA A 58 16.80 -3.51 -19.87
N ASN A 59 16.90 -2.43 -20.65
CA ASN A 59 15.72 -1.73 -21.19
C ASN A 59 15.12 -2.46 -22.38
N ARG A 60 14.37 -3.53 -22.09
CA ARG A 60 13.64 -4.35 -23.04
C ARG A 60 12.41 -4.97 -22.40
N VAL A 61 11.65 -5.71 -23.19
CA VAL A 61 10.60 -6.59 -22.68
C VAL A 61 11.24 -7.87 -22.16
N TYR A 62 10.92 -8.26 -20.93
CA TYR A 62 11.13 -9.61 -20.40
C TYR A 62 9.79 -10.31 -20.31
N ASP A 63 9.62 -11.41 -21.05
CA ASP A 63 8.39 -12.21 -21.03
C ASP A 63 8.60 -13.44 -20.16
N LEU A 64 8.36 -13.30 -18.85
CA LEU A 64 8.53 -14.38 -17.89
C LEU A 64 7.28 -15.25 -17.88
N THR A 65 7.46 -16.57 -17.89
CA THR A 65 6.36 -17.54 -17.94
C THR A 65 6.18 -18.32 -16.64
N ARG A 66 7.10 -18.16 -15.68
CA ARG A 66 7.04 -18.82 -14.37
C ARG A 66 7.60 -17.94 -13.26
N PRO A 67 7.10 -18.08 -12.01
CA PRO A 67 7.66 -17.39 -10.88
C PRO A 67 9.15 -17.69 -10.69
N LEU A 68 9.91 -16.67 -10.32
CA LEU A 68 11.32 -16.78 -10.02
C LEU A 68 11.51 -17.31 -8.59
N ARG A 69 12.55 -18.12 -8.39
CA ARG A 69 12.89 -18.64 -7.08
C ARG A 69 13.69 -17.59 -6.30
N ALA A 70 13.06 -16.98 -5.29
CA ALA A 70 13.72 -16.02 -4.42
C ALA A 70 14.85 -16.66 -3.59
N PHE A 71 15.80 -15.83 -3.13
CA PHE A 71 16.84 -16.20 -2.18
C PHE A 71 17.14 -15.01 -1.25
N SER A 72 17.73 -15.28 -0.08
CA SER A 72 17.97 -14.21 0.90
C SER A 72 19.00 -13.19 0.40
N GLY A 73 18.66 -11.91 0.49
CA GLY A 73 19.46 -10.81 -0.06
C GLY A 73 19.28 -10.58 -1.56
N LEU A 74 18.23 -11.13 -2.17
CA LEU A 74 17.89 -10.89 -3.58
C LEU A 74 17.66 -9.40 -3.84
N HIS A 75 18.35 -8.83 -4.83
CA HIS A 75 18.13 -7.47 -5.30
C HIS A 75 17.95 -7.49 -6.82
N LEU A 76 16.74 -7.16 -7.26
CA LEU A 76 16.37 -6.97 -8.66
C LEU A 76 16.22 -5.48 -8.94
N MET A 77 16.82 -5.00 -10.03
CA MET A 77 16.76 -3.59 -10.37
C MET A 77 16.73 -3.31 -11.87
N GLN A 78 16.32 -2.10 -12.25
CA GLN A 78 16.35 -1.61 -13.63
C GLN A 78 16.92 -0.18 -13.71
N PHE A 79 17.63 0.15 -14.80
CA PHE A 79 18.20 1.47 -15.08
C PHE A 79 18.03 1.91 -16.56
N PRO A 80 17.80 3.21 -16.85
CA PRO A 80 17.47 4.28 -15.90
C PRO A 80 16.04 4.11 -15.35
N PHE A 81 15.62 5.00 -14.45
CA PHE A 81 14.29 4.97 -13.82
C PHE A 81 13.19 4.68 -14.86
N GLY A 82 12.40 3.64 -14.59
CA GLY A 82 11.39 3.20 -15.51
C GLY A 82 10.17 4.13 -15.51
N ASP A 83 10.24 5.28 -16.19
CA ASP A 83 9.10 6.17 -16.41
C ASP A 83 8.03 5.55 -17.33
N GLU A 84 6.85 5.27 -16.75
CA GLU A 84 5.53 5.04 -17.36
C GLU A 84 5.49 4.22 -18.69
N PHE A 85 5.07 2.95 -18.61
CA PHE A 85 5.14 2.00 -19.73
C PHE A 85 3.86 1.21 -20.04
N GLN A 86 3.59 1.10 -21.34
CA GLN A 86 2.90 -0.06 -21.92
C GLN A 86 3.70 -0.76 -23.04
N HIS A 87 4.81 -0.22 -23.58
CA HIS A 87 5.31 -0.66 -24.90
C HIS A 87 6.81 -0.95 -25.10
N SER A 88 7.76 -0.47 -24.29
CA SER A 88 9.20 -0.60 -24.64
C SER A 88 10.12 -1.18 -23.57
N GLN A 89 9.81 -1.06 -22.28
CA GLN A 89 10.64 -1.59 -21.19
C GLN A 89 9.73 -2.15 -20.09
N VAL A 90 9.55 -3.46 -20.04
CA VAL A 90 8.59 -4.06 -19.10
C VAL A 90 8.94 -5.50 -18.78
N ILE A 91 8.85 -5.85 -17.50
CA ILE A 91 8.82 -7.22 -17.03
C ILE A 91 7.36 -7.66 -17.02
N LYS A 92 6.99 -8.56 -17.92
CA LYS A 92 5.68 -9.21 -17.86
C LYS A 92 5.74 -10.26 -16.78
N VAL A 93 5.02 -10.01 -15.69
CA VAL A 93 4.98 -10.90 -14.55
C VAL A 93 4.12 -12.12 -14.90
N PRO A 94 4.60 -13.35 -14.63
CA PRO A 94 3.85 -14.55 -14.95
C PRO A 94 2.63 -14.71 -14.04
N GLU A 95 1.72 -15.59 -14.44
CA GLU A 95 0.69 -16.11 -13.54
C GLU A 95 1.39 -16.83 -12.36
N GLY A 96 0.88 -16.63 -11.14
CA GLY A 96 1.57 -17.08 -9.91
C GLY A 96 2.68 -16.14 -9.42
N GLY A 97 2.86 -14.99 -10.07
CA GLY A 97 3.65 -13.86 -9.56
C GLY A 97 5.11 -13.82 -9.98
N LEU A 98 5.81 -12.73 -9.63
CA LEU A 98 7.22 -12.56 -9.97
C LEU A 98 8.11 -13.47 -9.11
N LEU A 99 7.81 -13.55 -7.81
CA LEU A 99 8.57 -14.36 -6.86
C LEU A 99 7.66 -15.35 -6.13
N GLY A 100 8.07 -16.61 -6.09
CA GLY A 100 7.45 -17.63 -5.23
C GLY A 100 7.84 -17.46 -3.76
N PHE A 101 6.94 -17.81 -2.85
CA PHE A 101 7.15 -17.71 -1.41
C PHE A 101 8.04 -18.84 -0.89
N ASP A 102 9.03 -18.47 -0.08
CA ASP A 102 9.82 -19.40 0.73
C ASP A 102 9.92 -18.80 2.16
N PRO A 103 9.40 -19.49 3.19
CA PRO A 103 9.39 -18.98 4.55
C PRO A 103 10.78 -18.82 5.17
N HIS A 104 11.85 -19.24 4.50
CA HIS A 104 13.24 -19.04 4.93
C HIS A 104 13.94 -17.87 4.21
N VAL A 105 13.34 -17.31 3.16
CA VAL A 105 13.93 -16.21 2.38
C VAL A 105 13.58 -14.85 2.99
N ARG A 106 14.59 -14.01 3.21
CA ARG A 106 14.48 -12.63 3.76
C ARG A 106 15.19 -11.61 2.87
N SER A 107 14.94 -10.31 3.10
CA SER A 107 15.74 -9.23 2.52
C SER A 107 15.68 -9.20 0.99
N ILE A 108 14.47 -9.05 0.46
CA ILE A 108 14.22 -8.94 -0.99
C ILE A 108 14.09 -7.46 -1.34
N THR A 109 14.82 -7.00 -2.36
CA THR A 109 14.70 -5.65 -2.89
C THR A 109 14.32 -5.70 -4.37
N LEU A 110 13.21 -5.04 -4.71
CA LEU A 110 12.72 -4.80 -6.06
C LEU A 110 12.80 -3.29 -6.29
N GLU A 111 13.73 -2.84 -7.13
CA GLU A 111 14.07 -1.42 -7.26
C GLU A 111 13.91 -0.92 -8.69
N ASN A 112 13.13 0.15 -8.87
CA ASN A 112 12.89 0.83 -10.14
C ASN A 112 12.38 -0.08 -11.27
N LEU A 113 11.77 -1.22 -10.93
CA LEU A 113 11.23 -2.15 -11.92
C LEU A 113 9.99 -1.56 -12.60
N SER A 114 9.88 -1.76 -13.91
CA SER A 114 8.62 -1.59 -14.63
C SER A 114 7.96 -2.94 -14.87
N CYS A 115 6.80 -3.18 -14.26
CA CYS A 115 6.13 -4.46 -14.29
C CYS A 115 4.72 -4.36 -14.88
N GLN A 116 4.41 -5.24 -15.83
CA GLN A 116 3.04 -5.56 -16.20
C GLN A 116 2.60 -6.77 -15.36
N VAL A 117 1.72 -6.52 -14.39
CA VAL A 117 1.27 -7.50 -13.40
C VAL A 117 -0.08 -8.05 -13.81
N ARG A 118 -0.17 -9.36 -14.02
CA ARG A 118 -1.45 -10.02 -14.34
C ARG A 118 -2.22 -10.43 -13.08
N ASP A 119 -1.49 -11.00 -12.13
CA ASP A 119 -2.04 -11.55 -10.88
C ASP A 119 -1.46 -10.76 -9.71
N HIS A 120 -0.29 -11.14 -9.21
CA HIS A 120 0.38 -10.47 -8.08
C HIS A 120 1.88 -10.31 -8.34
N LEU A 121 2.57 -9.48 -7.56
CA LEU A 121 4.02 -9.35 -7.64
C LEU A 121 4.73 -10.46 -6.84
N LEU A 122 4.21 -10.79 -5.66
CA LEU A 122 4.75 -11.82 -4.77
C LEU A 122 3.67 -12.83 -4.48
N GLU A 123 4.02 -14.12 -4.42
CA GLU A 123 3.07 -15.20 -4.13
C GLU A 123 2.23 -14.88 -2.86
N PRO A 124 0.89 -14.91 -2.97
CA PRO A 124 -0.01 -14.68 -1.86
C PRO A 124 0.17 -15.71 -0.76
N ILE A 125 0.16 -15.23 0.47
CA ILE A 125 0.16 -16.05 1.68
C ILE A 125 -0.97 -15.60 2.61
N PRO A 126 -1.40 -16.41 3.60
CA PRO A 126 -2.40 -15.97 4.57
C PRO A 126 -1.99 -14.68 5.30
N ARG A 127 -2.91 -13.72 5.38
CA ARG A 127 -2.68 -12.40 6.02
C ARG A 127 -2.49 -12.47 7.54
N ASP A 128 -2.94 -13.55 8.16
CA ASP A 128 -2.78 -13.84 9.60
C ASP A 128 -1.43 -14.49 9.94
N ALA A 129 -0.55 -14.62 8.96
CA ALA A 129 0.76 -15.25 9.06
C ALA A 129 0.74 -16.76 9.43
N ALA A 130 -0.39 -17.45 9.27
CA ALA A 130 -0.48 -18.88 9.57
C ALA A 130 0.50 -19.75 8.75
N GLY A 131 0.94 -19.27 7.58
CA GLY A 131 1.94 -19.90 6.71
C GLY A 131 3.34 -19.27 6.77
N GLY A 132 3.58 -18.32 7.68
CA GLY A 132 4.76 -17.45 7.68
C GLY A 132 4.45 -16.05 7.14
N ALA A 133 5.49 -15.23 6.98
CA ALA A 133 5.38 -13.86 6.49
C ALA A 133 6.54 -13.50 5.56
N TRP A 134 6.24 -12.70 4.54
CA TRP A 134 7.27 -12.00 3.77
C TRP A 134 8.01 -11.04 4.70
N THR A 135 9.32 -11.18 4.82
CA THR A 135 10.11 -10.43 5.81
C THR A 135 11.22 -9.63 5.14
N ASP A 136 11.34 -8.36 5.49
CA ASP A 136 12.33 -7.42 4.95
C ASP A 136 12.21 -7.24 3.42
N VAL A 137 10.99 -7.09 2.92
CA VAL A 137 10.71 -6.83 1.51
C VAL A 137 10.74 -5.33 1.24
N ARG A 138 11.43 -4.91 0.18
CA ARG A 138 11.50 -3.53 -0.29
C ARG A 138 11.08 -3.46 -1.74
N VAL A 139 10.05 -2.68 -2.03
CA VAL A 139 9.64 -2.28 -3.37
C VAL A 139 9.88 -0.79 -3.47
N LEU A 140 10.87 -0.36 -4.25
CA LEU A 140 11.38 1.00 -4.25
C LEU A 140 11.31 1.60 -5.65
N GLY A 141 10.55 2.69 -5.83
CA GLY A 141 10.37 3.33 -7.12
C GLY A 141 9.68 2.42 -8.15
N GLY A 142 9.83 2.77 -9.43
CA GLY A 142 9.29 1.98 -10.53
C GLY A 142 7.77 2.09 -10.70
N GLY A 143 7.26 1.30 -11.64
CA GLY A 143 5.87 1.37 -12.09
C GLY A 143 5.23 0.02 -12.25
N TYR A 144 4.00 -0.11 -11.75
CA TYR A 144 3.25 -1.35 -11.78
C TYR A 144 1.92 -1.13 -12.49
N ASN A 145 1.68 -1.88 -13.57
CA ASN A 145 0.43 -1.81 -14.34
C ASN A 145 -0.34 -3.12 -14.21
N GLY A 146 -1.62 -3.05 -13.82
CA GLY A 146 -2.44 -4.23 -13.58
C GLY A 146 -2.22 -4.85 -12.20
N GLY A 147 -2.76 -6.05 -12.01
CA GLY A 147 -2.68 -6.83 -10.79
C GLY A 147 -4.04 -6.99 -10.09
N ALA A 148 -4.20 -8.13 -9.44
CA ALA A 148 -5.43 -8.57 -8.81
C ALA A 148 -5.20 -9.54 -7.61
N PRO A 149 -4.71 -9.10 -6.44
CA PRO A 149 -4.13 -7.80 -6.04
C PRO A 149 -2.61 -7.71 -6.33
N LEU A 150 -2.01 -6.51 -6.24
CA LEU A 150 -0.55 -6.37 -6.47
C LEU A 150 0.30 -7.05 -5.38
N LEU A 151 -0.06 -6.89 -4.11
CA LEU A 151 0.49 -7.66 -2.98
C LEU A 151 -0.63 -8.18 -2.08
N ASP A 152 -0.59 -9.48 -1.75
CA ASP A 152 -1.51 -10.13 -0.81
C ASP A 152 -0.73 -10.92 0.25
N GLY A 153 -1.08 -10.77 1.51
CA GLY A 153 -0.60 -11.63 2.60
C GLY A 153 0.04 -10.92 3.78
N ALA A 154 0.73 -11.69 4.63
CA ALA A 154 1.39 -11.18 5.82
C ALA A 154 2.80 -10.66 5.54
N PHE A 155 3.09 -9.44 6.00
CA PHE A 155 4.38 -8.80 5.82
C PHE A 155 4.96 -8.30 7.15
N LEU A 156 6.26 -8.54 7.36
CA LEU A 156 7.04 -7.97 8.44
C LEU A 156 8.12 -7.07 7.83
N ARG A 157 8.10 -5.78 8.16
CA ARG A 157 9.06 -4.81 7.63
C ARG A 157 9.00 -4.64 6.11
N LEU A 158 7.79 -4.50 5.56
CA LEU A 158 7.60 -4.13 4.15
C LEU A 158 7.87 -2.64 3.95
N SER A 159 8.73 -2.31 3.01
CA SER A 159 8.88 -0.95 2.48
C SER A 159 8.29 -0.90 1.07
N PHE A 160 7.04 -0.45 0.92
CA PHE A 160 6.37 -0.35 -0.38
C PHE A 160 6.31 1.10 -0.85
N GLN A 161 7.15 1.46 -1.82
CA GLN A 161 7.41 2.83 -2.26
C GLN A 161 7.39 2.95 -3.80
N PRO A 162 6.40 2.39 -4.53
CA PRO A 162 6.35 2.51 -5.98
C PRO A 162 6.08 3.95 -6.40
N THR A 163 6.58 4.38 -7.57
CA THR A 163 6.26 5.72 -8.07
C THR A 163 4.81 5.79 -8.57
N TYR A 164 4.37 4.76 -9.30
CA TYR A 164 3.00 4.63 -9.82
C TYR A 164 2.50 3.19 -9.78
N VAL A 165 1.24 3.02 -9.42
CA VAL A 165 0.46 1.79 -9.56
C VAL A 165 -0.81 2.13 -10.32
N ASN A 166 -0.96 1.63 -11.53
CA ASN A 166 -2.03 2.02 -12.44
C ASN A 166 -2.80 0.82 -12.99
N ASN A 167 -4.05 1.06 -13.40
CA ASN A 167 -4.90 0.06 -14.06
C ASN A 167 -5.08 -1.23 -13.25
N VAL A 168 -5.09 -1.14 -11.91
CA VAL A 168 -5.39 -2.31 -11.07
C VAL A 168 -6.85 -2.72 -11.21
N THR A 169 -7.10 -4.03 -11.15
CA THR A 169 -8.43 -4.62 -11.27
C THR A 169 -8.90 -5.28 -9.96
N ASP A 170 -8.01 -5.40 -8.97
CA ASP A 170 -8.32 -5.61 -7.55
C ASP A 170 -7.54 -4.58 -6.70
N SER A 171 -7.62 -4.69 -5.39
CA SER A 171 -6.87 -3.89 -4.41
C SER A 171 -5.38 -3.89 -4.75
N VAL A 172 -4.71 -2.75 -4.55
CA VAL A 172 -3.24 -2.68 -4.66
C VAL A 172 -2.61 -3.53 -3.56
N LEU A 173 -3.03 -3.32 -2.32
CA LEU A 173 -2.52 -4.04 -1.16
C LEU A 173 -3.69 -4.75 -0.46
N ARG A 174 -3.50 -6.03 -0.16
CA ARG A 174 -4.33 -6.82 0.75
C ARG A 174 -3.43 -7.44 1.81
N ILE A 175 -2.99 -6.65 2.78
CA ILE A 175 -1.88 -7.04 3.65
C ILE A 175 -2.21 -6.99 5.13
N GLY A 176 -1.52 -7.83 5.89
CA GLY A 176 -1.41 -7.75 7.34
C GLY A 176 0.04 -7.80 7.81
N GLY A 177 0.23 -7.86 9.12
CA GLY A 177 1.54 -7.96 9.75
C GLY A 177 1.97 -6.67 10.45
N SER A 178 3.24 -6.29 10.38
CA SER A 178 3.73 -5.15 11.16
C SER A 178 4.96 -4.45 10.59
N ASP A 179 5.30 -3.32 11.22
CA ASP A 179 6.55 -2.59 10.97
C ASP A 179 6.71 -2.14 9.52
N SER A 180 5.61 -1.84 8.84
CA SER A 180 5.64 -1.58 7.40
C SER A 180 5.58 -0.08 7.10
N TRP A 181 6.33 0.35 6.09
CA TRP A 181 6.36 1.71 5.57
C TRP A 181 5.82 1.70 4.14
N LEU A 182 4.61 2.19 3.97
CA LEU A 182 3.88 2.21 2.70
C LEU A 182 3.80 3.65 2.24
N PHE A 183 4.29 3.97 1.05
CA PHE A 183 4.14 5.29 0.43
C PHE A 183 4.68 6.47 1.28
N THR A 184 5.80 6.28 1.96
CA THR A 184 6.40 7.25 2.89
C THR A 184 7.53 8.07 2.24
N ARG A 185 7.91 7.76 0.99
CA ARG A 185 9.11 8.30 0.35
C ARG A 185 8.79 8.78 -1.07
N GLY A 186 8.27 9.99 -1.16
CA GLY A 186 7.99 10.67 -2.41
C GLY A 186 6.51 10.74 -2.76
N PRO A 187 6.15 11.25 -3.94
CA PRO A 187 4.79 11.23 -4.43
C PRO A 187 4.44 9.84 -4.96
N HIS A 188 3.30 9.30 -4.52
CA HIS A 188 2.83 7.98 -4.93
C HIS A 188 1.45 8.08 -5.54
N TYR A 189 1.25 7.48 -6.72
CA TYR A 189 -0.02 7.54 -7.45
C TYR A 189 -0.61 6.13 -7.58
N VAL A 190 -1.88 6.00 -7.23
CA VAL A 190 -2.63 4.73 -7.28
C VAL A 190 -3.92 4.93 -8.07
N SER A 191 -4.10 4.15 -9.14
CA SER A 191 -5.31 4.19 -9.97
C SER A 191 -5.72 2.82 -10.51
N GLY A 192 -7.01 2.66 -10.79
CA GLY A 192 -7.61 1.43 -11.29
C GLY A 192 -9.14 1.52 -11.30
N VAL A 193 -9.80 0.47 -11.79
CA VAL A 193 -11.26 0.34 -11.79
C VAL A 193 -11.63 -0.90 -10.98
N LEU A 194 -12.21 -0.69 -9.81
CA LEU A 194 -12.54 -1.75 -8.86
C LEU A 194 -14.06 -1.90 -8.67
N PRO A 195 -14.55 -3.09 -8.29
CA PRO A 195 -15.92 -3.23 -7.81
C PRO A 195 -16.19 -2.32 -6.60
N ALA A 196 -17.41 -1.77 -6.49
CA ALA A 196 -17.80 -0.80 -5.47
C ALA A 196 -17.49 -1.22 -4.02
N ASN A 197 -17.53 -2.53 -3.73
CA ASN A 197 -17.28 -3.11 -2.41
C ASN A 197 -15.80 -3.47 -2.15
N ARG A 198 -14.87 -3.01 -2.98
CA ARG A 198 -13.45 -3.32 -2.87
C ARG A 198 -12.62 -2.08 -2.51
N PRO A 199 -11.79 -2.11 -1.46
CA PRO A 199 -10.86 -1.04 -1.17
C PRO A 199 -9.65 -1.08 -2.13
N PHE A 200 -8.99 0.04 -2.35
CA PHE A 200 -7.67 0.06 -2.98
C PHE A 200 -6.59 -0.46 -2.03
N LEU A 201 -6.69 -0.13 -0.74
CA LEU A 201 -5.82 -0.66 0.32
C LEU A 201 -6.68 -1.40 1.36
N ASP A 202 -6.53 -2.72 1.45
CA ASP A 202 -7.14 -3.59 2.46
C ASP A 202 -6.08 -3.97 3.51
N LEU A 203 -6.11 -3.30 4.65
CA LEU A 203 -5.09 -3.39 5.69
C LEU A 203 -5.67 -4.08 6.93
N ASP A 204 -5.35 -5.36 7.11
CA ASP A 204 -5.92 -6.22 8.14
C ASP A 204 -4.88 -6.63 9.18
N ASN A 205 -5.09 -6.30 10.46
CA ASN A 205 -4.12 -6.55 11.53
C ASN A 205 -2.74 -5.92 11.29
N LEU A 206 -2.67 -4.80 10.56
CA LEU A 206 -1.42 -4.11 10.25
C LEU A 206 -0.98 -3.20 11.42
N GLY A 207 -0.06 -3.67 12.26
CA GLY A 207 0.44 -2.92 13.42
C GLY A 207 1.73 -2.14 13.15
N GLN A 208 2.02 -1.13 13.97
CA GLN A 208 3.29 -0.40 14.03
C GLN A 208 3.79 0.06 12.64
N SER A 209 2.85 0.48 11.80
CA SER A 209 3.09 0.76 10.39
C SER A 209 2.72 2.19 10.05
N VAL A 210 3.29 2.70 8.97
CA VAL A 210 3.04 4.05 8.47
C VAL A 210 2.61 3.96 7.01
N ILE A 211 1.46 4.56 6.70
CA ILE A 211 1.02 4.85 5.34
C ILE A 211 1.23 6.34 5.10
N GLY A 212 2.15 6.71 4.22
CA GLY A 212 2.44 8.09 3.90
C GLY A 212 1.58 8.66 2.77
N SER A 213 2.12 9.64 2.07
CA SER A 213 1.42 10.49 1.10
C SER A 213 1.12 9.79 -0.23
N VAL A 214 0.15 8.88 -0.20
CA VAL A 214 -0.42 8.25 -1.40
C VAL A 214 -1.60 9.03 -1.92
N TYR A 215 -1.61 9.27 -3.24
CA TYR A 215 -2.75 9.79 -3.98
C TYR A 215 -3.51 8.63 -4.64
N ILE A 216 -4.68 8.31 -4.08
CA ILE A 216 -5.58 7.27 -4.56
C ILE A 216 -6.68 7.90 -5.41
N THR A 217 -6.65 7.64 -6.71
CA THR A 217 -7.69 8.04 -7.65
C THR A 217 -8.66 6.88 -7.90
N ALA A 218 -9.49 6.57 -6.91
CA ALA A 218 -10.35 5.39 -6.93
C ALA A 218 -11.51 5.54 -7.92
N GLN A 219 -11.60 4.61 -8.89
CA GLN A 219 -12.74 4.47 -9.81
C GLN A 219 -13.53 3.22 -9.42
N GLY A 220 -14.84 3.36 -9.17
CA GLY A 220 -15.67 2.28 -8.66
C GLY A 220 -15.41 1.94 -7.19
N GLY A 221 -14.30 1.31 -6.84
CA GLY A 221 -14.02 0.92 -5.45
C GLY A 221 -13.93 2.08 -4.45
N TYR A 222 -13.38 1.79 -3.27
CA TYR A 222 -13.21 2.78 -2.21
C TYR A 222 -11.77 2.86 -1.72
N GLY A 223 -11.41 3.89 -0.95
CA GLY A 223 -10.00 4.21 -0.70
C GLY A 223 -9.29 3.16 0.15
N ILE A 224 -9.51 3.19 1.45
CA ILE A 224 -8.77 2.40 2.44
C ILE A 224 -9.74 1.69 3.38
N LEU A 225 -9.48 0.41 3.64
CA LEU A 225 -10.09 -0.37 4.70
C LEU A 225 -9.02 -0.69 5.76
N LEU A 226 -9.31 -0.34 7.01
CA LEU A 226 -8.54 -0.76 8.18
C LEU A 226 -9.38 -1.75 8.99
N SER A 227 -8.87 -2.96 9.22
CA SER A 227 -9.57 -4.00 9.98
C SER A 227 -8.68 -4.77 10.95
N GLY A 228 -9.31 -5.60 11.76
CA GLY A 228 -8.62 -6.49 12.69
C GLY A 228 -8.12 -5.76 13.95
N LYS A 229 -6.96 -6.18 14.45
CA LYS A 229 -6.35 -5.78 15.72
C LYS A 229 -5.06 -4.96 15.53
N ALA A 230 -5.00 -4.15 14.46
CA ALA A 230 -3.89 -3.22 14.23
C ALA A 230 -3.62 -2.38 15.49
N THR A 231 -2.35 -2.11 15.81
CA THR A 231 -1.97 -1.23 16.94
C THR A 231 -0.85 -0.29 16.52
N GLY A 232 -0.96 1.01 16.80
CA GLY A 232 0.09 1.99 16.48
C GLY A 232 0.21 2.27 14.99
N LEU A 233 -0.93 2.37 14.29
CA LEU A 233 -0.96 2.63 12.85
C LEU A 233 -1.04 4.14 12.58
N VAL A 234 -0.21 4.64 11.66
CA VAL A 234 -0.22 6.05 11.25
C VAL A 234 -0.57 6.17 9.78
N LEU A 235 -1.56 6.99 9.44
CA LEU A 235 -1.82 7.48 8.09
C LEU A 235 -1.38 8.94 8.04
N ASP A 236 -0.49 9.32 7.12
CA ASP A 236 0.11 10.65 7.06
C ASP A 236 0.10 11.22 5.63
N GLY A 237 -0.74 12.22 5.39
CA GLY A 237 -0.82 12.90 4.10
C GLY A 237 -1.53 12.11 3.00
N VAL A 238 -2.38 11.14 3.36
CA VAL A 238 -3.16 10.34 2.40
C VAL A 238 -4.19 11.23 1.70
N LEU A 239 -4.23 11.15 0.36
CA LEU A 239 -5.21 11.83 -0.48
C LEU A 239 -6.05 10.79 -1.23
N ILE A 240 -7.35 10.77 -0.98
CA ILE A 240 -8.35 10.01 -1.74
C ILE A 240 -9.19 11.01 -2.49
N ASP A 241 -9.03 11.00 -3.81
CA ASP A 241 -9.68 11.99 -4.65
C ASP A 241 -10.00 11.44 -6.04
N ALA A 242 -11.30 11.40 -6.33
CA ALA A 242 -11.83 11.06 -7.65
C ALA A 242 -12.41 12.28 -8.38
N THR A 243 -12.03 13.52 -8.00
CA THR A 243 -12.48 14.75 -8.66
C THR A 243 -12.29 14.67 -10.17
N GLY A 244 -13.30 15.12 -10.92
CA GLY A 244 -13.36 14.98 -12.38
C GLY A 244 -13.98 13.67 -12.87
N ARG A 245 -14.35 12.77 -11.95
CA ARG A 245 -15.17 11.57 -12.24
C ARG A 245 -16.58 11.73 -11.68
N GLU A 246 -17.54 11.12 -12.36
CA GLU A 246 -18.97 11.17 -12.03
C GLU A 246 -19.55 9.75 -11.96
N ASP A 247 -20.72 9.59 -11.35
CA ASP A 247 -21.48 8.33 -11.27
C ASP A 247 -20.61 7.12 -10.85
N ASP A 248 -20.69 6.01 -11.58
CA ASP A 248 -20.02 4.74 -11.29
C ASP A 248 -18.48 4.84 -11.41
N ASP A 249 -17.96 5.84 -12.12
CA ASP A 249 -16.53 6.05 -12.33
C ASP A 249 -15.84 6.75 -11.14
N ALA A 250 -16.62 7.32 -10.22
CA ALA A 250 -16.10 7.95 -9.02
C ALA A 250 -15.98 6.94 -7.85
N THR A 251 -15.45 7.38 -6.71
CA THR A 251 -15.28 6.53 -5.52
C THR A 251 -16.65 6.20 -4.91
N GLN A 252 -17.07 4.94 -4.95
CA GLN A 252 -18.47 4.58 -4.65
C GLN A 252 -18.82 4.60 -3.17
N LEU A 253 -17.91 4.23 -2.27
CA LEU A 253 -18.12 4.21 -0.82
C LEU A 253 -17.21 5.23 -0.10
N ALA A 254 -17.16 5.17 1.23
CA ALA A 254 -16.28 6.01 2.05
C ALA A 254 -14.80 5.91 1.60
N GLY A 255 -14.11 7.04 1.56
CA GLY A 255 -12.67 7.07 1.27
C GLY A 255 -11.86 6.29 2.31
N LEU A 256 -12.26 6.34 3.58
CA LEU A 256 -11.64 5.56 4.65
C LEU A 256 -12.71 4.84 5.48
N GLN A 257 -12.53 3.53 5.67
CA GLN A 257 -13.34 2.70 6.54
C GLN A 257 -12.46 2.09 7.64
N ILE A 258 -12.84 2.29 8.90
CA ILE A 258 -12.14 1.73 10.07
C ILE A 258 -13.09 0.78 10.78
N LEU A 259 -12.79 -0.52 10.72
CA LEU A 259 -13.58 -1.57 11.35
C LEU A 259 -12.94 -2.10 12.65
N GLY A 260 -11.67 -1.77 12.91
CA GLY A 260 -10.94 -2.22 14.09
C GLY A 260 -9.57 -1.58 14.23
N GLY A 261 -8.89 -1.94 15.32
CA GLY A 261 -7.56 -1.47 15.70
C GLY A 261 -7.54 -0.49 16.89
N THR A 262 -6.37 -0.27 17.45
CA THR A 262 -6.13 0.62 18.59
C THR A 262 -4.96 1.54 18.28
N ASP A 263 -4.94 2.75 18.86
CA ASP A 263 -3.84 3.70 18.66
C ASP A 263 -3.62 3.98 17.17
N ILE A 264 -4.65 4.55 16.54
CA ILE A 264 -4.64 4.89 15.11
C ILE A 264 -4.59 6.41 14.99
N THR A 265 -3.51 6.92 14.40
CA THR A 265 -3.36 8.34 14.10
C THR A 265 -3.53 8.59 12.61
N ILE A 266 -4.47 9.45 12.25
CA ILE A 266 -4.72 9.89 10.88
C ILE A 266 -4.37 11.37 10.78
N ASN A 267 -3.20 11.70 10.23
CA ASN A 267 -2.72 13.05 10.03
C ASN A 267 -2.89 13.51 8.58
N ASP A 268 -3.45 14.72 8.41
CA ASP A 268 -3.64 15.38 7.12
C ASP A 268 -4.24 14.43 6.06
N LEU A 269 -5.36 13.77 6.40
CA LEU A 269 -6.16 12.97 5.47
C LEU A 269 -7.01 13.89 4.60
N TRP A 270 -7.00 13.68 3.28
CA TRP A 270 -7.80 14.44 2.33
C TRP A 270 -8.76 13.48 1.64
N VAL A 271 -10.07 13.70 1.75
CA VAL A 271 -11.09 12.88 1.10
C VAL A 271 -12.02 13.77 0.28
N PHE A 272 -11.99 13.65 -1.03
CA PHE A 272 -12.87 14.37 -1.95
C PHE A 272 -13.48 13.43 -2.99
N ASN A 273 -14.65 13.82 -3.50
CA ASN A 273 -15.41 13.04 -4.47
C ASN A 273 -15.59 11.55 -4.11
N ALA A 274 -15.80 11.27 -2.81
CA ALA A 274 -16.06 9.94 -2.28
C ALA A 274 -17.53 9.75 -1.91
N ASN A 275 -17.92 8.49 -1.72
CA ASN A 275 -19.28 8.07 -1.39
C ASN A 275 -20.33 8.48 -2.43
N VAL A 276 -20.00 8.46 -3.73
CA VAL A 276 -20.90 8.95 -4.79
C VAL A 276 -22.24 8.20 -4.82
N SER A 277 -22.23 6.90 -4.49
CA SER A 277 -23.45 6.09 -4.40
C SER A 277 -24.37 6.44 -3.23
N GLY A 278 -23.88 7.19 -2.23
CA GLY A 278 -24.54 7.36 -0.93
C GLY A 278 -24.61 6.08 -0.09
N GLY A 279 -23.90 5.01 -0.48
CA GLY A 279 -23.94 3.71 0.18
C GLY A 279 -23.24 3.65 1.56
N SER A 280 -22.42 4.65 1.88
CA SER A 280 -21.79 4.83 3.20
C SER A 280 -22.46 5.96 3.98
N ALA A 281 -22.43 5.87 5.31
CA ALA A 281 -22.99 6.91 6.18
C ALA A 281 -22.12 8.19 6.27
N GLY A 282 -20.93 8.18 5.68
CA GLY A 282 -20.01 9.32 5.63
C GLY A 282 -18.87 9.12 4.65
N LEU A 283 -18.12 10.19 4.39
CA LEU A 283 -16.89 10.14 3.58
C LEU A 283 -15.79 9.34 4.28
N VAL A 284 -15.82 9.33 5.62
CA VAL A 284 -15.06 8.44 6.48
C VAL A 284 -16.05 7.71 7.39
N THR A 285 -15.87 6.40 7.57
CA THR A 285 -16.67 5.61 8.52
C THR A 285 -15.79 4.93 9.55
N VAL A 286 -16.19 5.03 10.82
CA VAL A 286 -15.51 4.38 11.94
C VAL A 286 -16.53 3.51 12.67
N ARG A 287 -16.28 2.20 12.71
CA ARG A 287 -17.21 1.18 13.22
C ARG A 287 -16.67 0.34 14.35
N GLY A 288 -15.34 0.30 14.48
CA GLY A 288 -14.66 -0.41 15.55
C GLY A 288 -13.32 0.23 15.85
N GLY A 289 -12.71 -0.24 16.92
CA GLY A 289 -11.43 0.24 17.41
C GLY A 289 -11.52 1.24 18.58
N SER A 290 -10.35 1.71 19.01
CA SER A 290 -10.20 2.65 20.13
C SER A 290 -8.98 3.55 19.93
N GLU A 291 -8.94 4.69 20.62
CA GLU A 291 -7.79 5.62 20.56
C GLU A 291 -7.51 6.09 19.12
N ILE A 292 -8.58 6.44 18.40
CA ILE A 292 -8.52 6.90 17.01
C ILE A 292 -8.49 8.43 17.01
N VAL A 293 -7.45 9.00 16.40
CA VAL A 293 -7.22 10.44 16.35
C VAL A 293 -7.10 10.90 14.90
N PHE A 294 -7.95 11.85 14.52
CA PHE A 294 -7.83 12.59 13.27
C PHE A 294 -7.18 13.95 13.54
N VAL A 295 -6.09 14.25 12.86
CA VAL A 295 -5.36 15.52 12.97
C VAL A 295 -5.39 16.21 11.60
N ASN A 296 -5.94 17.42 11.55
CA ASN A 296 -6.09 18.21 10.33
C ASN A 296 -6.79 17.51 9.13
N PRO A 297 -7.85 16.69 9.32
CA PRO A 297 -8.52 16.06 8.18
C PRO A 297 -9.17 17.13 7.28
N ARG A 298 -9.21 16.85 5.97
CA ARG A 298 -9.70 17.76 4.93
C ARG A 298 -10.77 17.12 4.08
N PHE A 299 -11.87 17.84 3.93
CA PHE A 299 -13.07 17.42 3.21
C PHE A 299 -13.45 18.47 2.17
N PRO A 300 -14.39 18.17 1.24
CA PRO A 300 -14.65 19.01 0.07
C PRO A 300 -14.86 20.49 0.35
N GLY A 301 -14.51 21.30 -0.66
CA GLY A 301 -14.56 22.75 -0.63
C GLY A 301 -13.27 23.44 -0.18
N VAL A 302 -12.31 22.73 0.44
CA VAL A 302 -11.03 23.33 0.89
C VAL A 302 -10.25 23.95 -0.28
N ASN A 303 -10.39 23.39 -1.48
CA ASN A 303 -9.86 23.95 -2.73
C ASN A 303 -11.01 24.16 -3.74
N GLY A 304 -10.97 25.23 -4.54
CA GLY A 304 -12.06 25.64 -5.44
C GLY A 304 -12.52 24.59 -6.46
N ASP A 305 -11.64 23.63 -6.79
CA ASP A 305 -11.92 22.55 -7.73
C ASP A 305 -12.37 21.24 -7.05
N THR A 306 -12.26 21.13 -5.72
CA THR A 306 -12.67 19.92 -4.97
C THR A 306 -14.17 19.95 -4.67
N ARG A 307 -14.95 19.11 -5.37
CA ARG A 307 -16.40 18.98 -5.18
C ARG A 307 -16.74 17.79 -4.28
N ALA A 308 -17.85 17.93 -3.55
CA ALA A 308 -18.48 16.80 -2.87
C ALA A 308 -19.43 16.11 -3.87
N ALA A 309 -19.22 14.83 -4.15
CA ALA A 309 -20.22 14.03 -4.85
C ALA A 309 -21.46 13.82 -3.97
N ASP A 310 -21.23 13.37 -2.73
CA ASP A 310 -22.28 13.25 -1.72
C ASP A 310 -22.25 14.48 -0.79
N THR A 311 -23.36 15.21 -0.79
CA THR A 311 -23.57 16.41 0.04
C THR A 311 -24.52 16.16 1.22
N THR A 312 -25.01 14.92 1.36
CA THR A 312 -26.01 14.53 2.36
C THR A 312 -25.40 13.83 3.55
N SER A 313 -24.36 13.02 3.34
CA SER A 313 -23.69 12.30 4.43
C SER A 313 -22.72 13.19 5.22
N ALA A 314 -22.35 12.70 6.40
CA ALA A 314 -21.35 13.35 7.24
C ALA A 314 -19.94 13.24 6.63
N CYS A 315 -19.04 14.13 7.04
CA CYS A 315 -17.62 13.98 6.71
C CYS A 315 -17.03 12.75 7.42
N ILE A 316 -17.34 12.62 8.71
CA ILE A 316 -16.97 11.45 9.52
C ILE A 316 -18.24 10.95 10.18
N ASP A 317 -18.48 9.65 10.09
CA ASP A 317 -19.56 8.99 10.79
C ASP A 317 -19.01 7.85 11.66
N THR A 318 -19.31 7.87 12.96
CA THR A 318 -18.69 6.96 13.94
C THR A 318 -19.67 6.22 14.84
N THR A 319 -19.33 4.99 15.24
CA THR A 319 -20.00 4.23 16.30
C THR A 319 -19.12 4.04 17.55
N VAL A 320 -17.89 4.57 17.54
CA VAL A 320 -16.89 4.44 18.61
C VAL A 320 -16.27 5.80 18.97
N PRO A 321 -15.61 5.93 20.13
CA PRO A 321 -14.93 7.16 20.49
C PRO A 321 -13.85 7.56 19.48
N ILE A 322 -13.86 8.83 19.07
CA ILE A 322 -12.83 9.45 18.21
C ILE A 322 -12.45 10.84 18.73
N THR A 323 -11.22 11.26 18.45
CA THR A 323 -10.80 12.66 18.60
C THR A 323 -10.56 13.25 17.21
N VAL A 324 -11.08 14.46 16.98
CA VAL A 324 -10.89 15.19 15.72
C VAL A 324 -10.33 16.57 16.02
N MET A 325 -9.13 16.83 15.52
CA MET A 325 -8.36 18.04 15.79
C MET A 325 -8.22 18.89 14.53
N ALA A 326 -8.56 20.18 14.63
CA ALA A 326 -8.42 21.17 13.55
C ALA A 326 -8.94 20.72 12.15
N PRO A 327 -10.15 20.12 12.06
CA PRO A 327 -10.70 19.65 10.78
C PRO A 327 -11.02 20.82 9.83
N LYS A 328 -10.78 20.62 8.53
CA LYS A 328 -10.92 21.62 7.47
C LYS A 328 -11.95 21.18 6.43
N ALA A 329 -12.92 22.03 6.18
CA ALA A 329 -13.92 21.89 5.12
C ALA A 329 -14.41 23.29 4.72
N VAL A 330 -14.93 23.45 3.50
CA VAL A 330 -15.57 24.70 3.08
C VAL A 330 -16.98 24.41 2.57
N GLY A 331 -17.92 25.30 2.85
CA GLY A 331 -19.34 25.09 2.56
C GLY A 331 -20.06 24.29 3.64
N ARG A 332 -21.06 23.49 3.25
CA ARG A 332 -21.97 22.77 4.16
C ARG A 332 -21.36 21.52 4.82
N ALA A 333 -20.17 21.08 4.40
CA ALA A 333 -19.52 19.84 4.82
C ALA A 333 -18.82 19.94 6.21
N LYS A 334 -19.52 20.43 7.24
CA LYS A 334 -18.99 20.58 8.62
C LYS A 334 -19.80 19.76 9.62
N LEU A 335 -20.06 18.51 9.26
CA LEU A 335 -20.89 17.60 10.03
C LEU A 335 -20.13 16.31 10.35
N ILE A 336 -20.16 15.93 11.62
CA ILE A 336 -19.80 14.61 12.12
C ILE A 336 -21.06 13.98 12.70
N THR A 337 -21.34 12.74 12.34
CA THR A 337 -22.43 11.96 12.93
C THR A 337 -21.88 10.89 13.85
N ALA A 338 -22.56 10.65 14.96
CA ALA A 338 -22.19 9.61 15.90
C ALA A 338 -23.44 8.92 16.45
N VAL A 339 -23.34 7.66 16.88
CA VAL A 339 -24.48 7.01 17.56
C VAL A 339 -24.86 7.71 18.87
N ARG A 340 -23.89 8.38 19.51
CA ARG A 340 -24.08 9.27 20.65
C ARG A 340 -23.05 10.40 20.55
N GLU A 341 -23.45 11.63 20.87
CA GLU A 341 -22.58 12.80 20.70
C GLU A 341 -21.31 12.73 21.55
N GLU A 342 -21.36 12.11 22.73
CA GLU A 342 -20.20 11.95 23.62
C GLU A 342 -19.05 11.11 23.04
N LEU A 343 -19.28 10.42 21.92
CA LEU A 343 -18.23 9.66 21.23
C LEU A 343 -17.27 10.56 20.44
N VAL A 344 -17.57 11.84 20.26
CA VAL A 344 -16.74 12.73 19.45
C VAL A 344 -16.14 13.80 20.34
N THR A 345 -14.81 13.82 20.42
CA THR A 345 -14.07 14.94 20.99
C THR A 345 -13.58 15.86 19.87
N LEU A 346 -14.05 17.11 19.86
CA LEU A 346 -13.61 18.15 18.92
C LEU A 346 -12.57 19.05 19.57
N VAL A 347 -11.43 19.27 18.90
CA VAL A 347 -10.37 20.17 19.35
C VAL A 347 -10.06 21.18 18.25
N GLY A 348 -10.19 22.48 18.54
CA GLY A 348 -9.90 23.53 17.55
C GLY A 348 -10.85 23.52 16.34
N ALA A 349 -12.12 23.16 16.53
CA ALA A 349 -13.11 22.97 15.46
C ALA A 349 -14.41 23.78 15.71
N PRO A 350 -14.35 25.12 15.91
CA PRO A 350 -15.49 25.91 16.42
C PRO A 350 -16.72 25.93 15.50
N GLU A 351 -16.57 25.63 14.21
CA GLU A 351 -17.65 25.65 13.21
C GLU A 351 -18.19 24.25 12.88
N TRP A 352 -17.67 23.21 13.53
CA TRP A 352 -18.06 21.82 13.27
C TRP A 352 -19.19 21.39 14.19
N GLN A 353 -20.15 20.65 13.63
CA GLN A 353 -21.29 20.11 14.37
C GLN A 353 -21.13 18.61 14.56
N VAL A 354 -21.44 18.14 15.76
CA VAL A 354 -21.68 16.73 16.05
C VAL A 354 -23.19 16.53 16.12
N ARG A 355 -23.71 15.48 15.49
CA ARG A 355 -25.11 15.07 15.62
C ARG A 355 -25.22 13.62 16.00
N ALA A 356 -26.10 13.32 16.95
CA ALA A 356 -26.55 11.96 17.16
C ALA A 356 -27.26 11.41 15.90
N ARG A 357 -27.05 10.13 15.60
CA ARG A 357 -27.89 9.42 14.63
C ARG A 357 -29.34 9.38 15.14
N PRO A 358 -30.34 9.50 14.25
CA PRO A 358 -31.73 9.30 14.60
C PRO A 358 -32.02 7.87 15.09
#